data_AF-A0A6A6ILV8-F1
#
_entry.id   AF-A0A6A6ILV8-F1
#
_cell.length_a   1.000
_cell.length_b   1.000
_cell.length_c   1.000
_cell.angle_alpha   90.00
_cell.angle_beta   90.00
_cell.angle_gamma   90.00
#
_symmetry.space_group_name_H-M   'P 1'
#
loop_
_entity.id
_entity.type
_entity.pdbx_description
1 polymer ?
#
loop_
_entity_poly.entity_id
_entity_poly.type
_entity_poly.pdbx_seq_one_letter_code
_entity_poly.pdbx_strand_id
1 'polypeptide(L)'
;MTTPQNPPLPSPPFYTISNINNLRDAALSSGGLTTSSGASIRPGVLFRSAEVSKLDSEGWKAIHDLGISHVFDLRSKPEVDKGWKGVTGEAENGDGKDVRAGWEESMKEVGVSRVWCPVFNEADYSPERLAERYMKYMGESTDGFVQAYRDILMHAGPAFAAILRYLANLPRPGDEDMRKVGALIHCTAGKDRTGIFFAILFSFLGVSNSAIAEEYNLTELGLGHMRDEIAGRVMQSPGFRTYALSQMAGKELNAEHLADALKSNADGRTNGAEVVIPEEVLEKGRRAVLRMVGARRESMFGALEMVGKEWGSAEEYMKQVCGMQDGELEALRRNLVVES
;
A
#
# COMPACT_ATOMS: atom_id res chain seq x y z
N MET A 1 24.54 -5.40 -0.03
CA MET A 1 24.65 -4.64 1.23
C MET A 1 23.40 -4.94 2.06
N THR A 2 23.56 -5.49 3.26
CA THR A 2 22.44 -5.72 4.19
C THR A 2 21.82 -4.38 4.57
N THR A 3 20.55 -4.16 4.24
CA THR A 3 19.78 -3.01 4.72
C THR A 3 19.90 -2.95 6.24
N PRO A 4 20.11 -1.76 6.87
CA PRO A 4 20.11 -1.65 8.32
C PRO A 4 18.86 -2.32 8.89
N GLN A 5 19.02 -3.10 9.97
CA GLN A 5 17.87 -3.72 10.65
C GLN A 5 16.86 -2.62 11.01
N ASN A 6 15.61 -2.84 10.60
CA ASN A 6 14.51 -1.94 10.96
C ASN A 6 14.45 -1.80 12.48
N PRO A 7 14.30 -0.58 13.03
CA PRO A 7 14.08 -0.42 14.45
C PRO A 7 12.84 -1.23 14.87
N PRO A 8 12.89 -1.94 16.02
CA PRO A 8 11.79 -2.81 16.42
C PRO A 8 10.51 -1.98 16.62
N LEU A 9 9.44 -2.41 15.95
CA LEU A 9 8.12 -1.80 16.08
C LEU A 9 7.40 -2.37 17.31
N PRO A 10 6.48 -1.63 17.94
CA PRO A 10 5.65 -2.15 19.03
C PRO A 10 4.89 -3.40 18.59
N SER A 11 5.03 -4.49 19.33
CA SER A 11 4.34 -5.75 19.07
C SER A 11 3.46 -6.12 20.26
N PRO A 12 2.18 -6.48 20.04
CA PRO A 12 1.41 -6.45 18.78
C PRO A 12 1.05 -5.02 18.31
N PRO A 13 0.62 -4.79 17.05
CA PRO A 13 0.34 -5.79 16.01
C PRO A 13 1.49 -6.00 15.00
N PHE A 14 2.60 -5.28 15.15
CA PHE A 14 3.70 -5.36 14.19
C PHE A 14 4.54 -6.62 14.39
N TYR A 15 5.08 -7.09 13.26
CA TYR A 15 6.11 -8.13 13.21
C TYR A 15 7.37 -7.56 12.55
N THR A 16 8.53 -7.86 13.12
CA THR A 16 9.82 -7.43 12.57
C THR A 16 10.46 -8.59 11.82
N ILE A 17 10.47 -8.49 10.50
CA ILE A 17 11.22 -9.38 9.61
C ILE A 17 12.16 -8.48 8.78
N SER A 18 13.39 -8.95 8.53
CA SER A 18 14.36 -8.21 7.72
C SER A 18 13.80 -7.90 6.33
N ASN A 19 14.15 -6.72 5.80
CA ASN A 19 13.82 -6.29 4.43
C ASN A 19 12.31 -6.17 4.09
N ILE A 20 11.43 -6.22 5.09
CA ILE A 20 10.01 -5.91 4.93
C ILE A 20 9.60 -4.84 5.93
N ASN A 21 8.79 -3.89 5.46
CA ASN A 21 8.33 -2.75 6.25
C ASN A 21 6.83 -2.82 6.45
N ASN A 22 6.34 -2.12 7.47
CA ASN A 22 4.90 -1.96 7.72
C ASN A 22 4.14 -3.29 7.90
N LEU A 23 4.83 -4.38 8.26
CA LEU A 23 4.27 -5.73 8.41
C LEU A 23 3.48 -5.86 9.73
N ARG A 24 2.20 -6.22 9.63
CA ARG A 24 1.33 -6.49 10.78
C ARG A 24 0.16 -7.40 10.41
N ASP A 25 -0.43 -8.03 11.42
CA ASP A 25 -1.79 -8.56 11.33
C ASP A 25 -2.77 -7.42 11.64
N ALA A 26 -3.56 -7.02 10.64
CA ALA A 26 -4.48 -5.89 10.78
C ALA A 26 -5.60 -6.19 11.80
N ALA A 27 -5.97 -7.47 12.00
CA ALA A 27 -6.99 -7.87 12.97
C ALA A 27 -6.55 -7.65 14.42
N LEU A 28 -5.26 -7.57 14.71
CA LEU A 28 -4.71 -7.35 16.07
C LEU A 28 -4.59 -5.87 16.47
N SER A 29 -5.05 -4.96 15.62
CA SER A 29 -4.94 -3.52 15.87
C SER A 29 -5.70 -3.10 17.12
N SER A 30 -5.11 -2.22 17.93
CA SER A 30 -5.68 -1.72 19.18
C SER A 30 -6.06 -2.81 20.20
N GLY A 31 -5.34 -3.94 20.21
CA GLY A 31 -5.60 -5.07 21.09
C GLY A 31 -6.58 -6.11 20.53
N GLY A 32 -6.99 -5.95 19.27
CA GLY A 32 -7.97 -6.80 18.59
C GLY A 32 -9.12 -5.98 18.04
N LEU A 33 -9.29 -5.97 16.72
CA LEU A 33 -10.41 -5.31 16.08
C LEU A 33 -11.71 -6.06 16.38
N THR A 34 -12.74 -5.30 16.71
CA THR A 34 -14.09 -5.81 16.93
C THR A 34 -15.08 -5.14 16.00
N THR A 35 -16.12 -5.89 15.65
CA THR A 35 -17.31 -5.40 14.97
C THR A 35 -18.17 -4.57 15.92
N SER A 36 -19.14 -3.83 15.38
CA SER A 36 -20.07 -3.02 16.18
C SER A 36 -20.98 -3.85 17.10
N SER A 37 -21.10 -5.17 16.87
CA SER A 37 -21.79 -6.11 17.77
C SER A 37 -20.89 -6.68 18.87
N GLY A 38 -19.59 -6.37 18.86
CA GLY A 38 -18.60 -6.87 19.82
C GLY A 38 -17.91 -8.17 19.42
N ALA A 39 -18.27 -8.79 18.29
CA ALA A 39 -17.56 -9.96 17.77
C ALA A 39 -16.16 -9.57 17.25
N SER A 40 -15.18 -10.45 17.43
CA SER A 40 -13.78 -10.17 17.08
C SER A 40 -13.49 -10.49 15.61
N ILE A 41 -12.55 -9.76 15.01
CA ILE A 41 -12.00 -10.11 13.70
C ILE A 41 -10.94 -11.20 13.90
N ARG A 42 -11.02 -12.28 13.12
CA ARG A 42 -10.16 -13.46 13.21
C ARG A 42 -8.67 -13.09 13.03
N PRO A 43 -7.82 -13.30 14.04
CA PRO A 43 -6.38 -13.09 13.91
C PRO A 43 -5.71 -14.21 13.09
N GLY A 44 -4.49 -13.97 12.64
CA GLY A 44 -3.68 -14.93 11.88
C GLY A 44 -4.11 -15.09 10.42
N VAL A 45 -5.05 -14.27 9.93
CA VAL A 45 -5.56 -14.34 8.55
C VAL A 45 -5.22 -13.11 7.73
N LEU A 46 -5.29 -11.91 8.32
CA LEU A 46 -5.39 -10.65 7.59
C LEU A 46 -4.12 -9.81 7.75
N PHE A 47 -3.04 -10.21 7.06
CA PHE A 47 -1.76 -9.52 7.12
C PHE A 47 -1.63 -8.44 6.05
N ARG A 48 -0.88 -7.39 6.37
CA ARG A 48 -0.50 -6.32 5.43
C ARG A 48 0.94 -5.91 5.62
N SER A 49 1.54 -5.40 4.54
CA SER A 49 2.92 -4.88 4.55
C SER A 49 3.19 -3.94 3.38
N ALA A 50 4.38 -3.33 3.37
CA ALA A 50 5.01 -2.78 2.19
C ALA A 50 5.43 -3.89 1.21
N GLU A 51 6.14 -3.54 0.13
CA GLU A 51 6.57 -4.55 -0.83
C GLU A 51 7.47 -5.65 -0.23
N VAL A 52 7.38 -6.85 -0.83
CA VAL A 52 8.10 -8.06 -0.40
C VAL A 52 9.27 -8.44 -1.31
N SER A 53 9.60 -7.61 -2.30
CA SER A 53 10.62 -7.94 -3.32
C SER A 53 12.00 -8.22 -2.71
N LYS A 54 12.31 -7.60 -1.57
CA LYS A 54 13.60 -7.71 -0.89
C LYS A 54 13.69 -8.85 0.14
N LEU A 55 12.65 -9.68 0.26
CA LEU A 55 12.72 -10.87 1.10
C LEU A 55 13.70 -11.89 0.51
N ASP A 56 14.55 -12.43 1.36
CA ASP A 56 15.40 -13.59 1.09
C ASP A 56 14.72 -14.88 1.57
N SER A 57 15.42 -16.02 1.48
CA SER A 57 14.89 -17.32 1.90
C SER A 57 14.52 -17.38 3.38
N GLU A 58 15.33 -16.80 4.27
CA GLU A 58 15.01 -16.68 5.70
C GLU A 58 13.82 -15.76 5.95
N GLY A 59 13.70 -14.67 5.19
CA GLY A 59 12.52 -13.80 5.19
C GLY A 59 11.25 -14.54 4.78
N TRP A 60 11.29 -15.36 3.73
CA TRP A 60 10.16 -16.20 3.33
C TRP A 60 9.78 -17.23 4.37
N LYS A 61 10.77 -17.88 4.98
CA LYS A 61 10.54 -18.80 6.10
C LYS A 61 9.89 -18.10 7.28
N ALA A 62 10.37 -16.91 7.66
CA ALA A 62 9.79 -16.12 8.73
C ALA A 62 8.34 -15.69 8.42
N ILE A 63 8.05 -15.30 7.17
CA ILE A 63 6.68 -15.00 6.72
C ILE A 63 5.79 -16.25 6.86
N HIS A 64 6.27 -17.40 6.42
CA HIS A 64 5.53 -18.65 6.57
C HIS A 64 5.31 -19.00 8.05
N ASP A 65 6.31 -18.83 8.92
CA ASP A 65 6.21 -19.13 10.36
C ASP A 65 5.21 -18.24 11.10
N LEU A 66 4.93 -17.02 10.61
CA LEU A 66 3.81 -16.19 11.08
C LEU A 66 2.43 -16.74 10.72
N GLY A 67 2.34 -17.77 9.89
CA GLY A 67 1.08 -18.36 9.41
C GLY A 67 0.64 -17.86 8.04
N ILE A 68 1.45 -17.05 7.36
CA ILE A 68 1.16 -16.57 6.00
C ILE A 68 1.48 -17.67 4.99
N SER A 69 0.53 -17.98 4.11
CA SER A 69 0.73 -18.94 3.02
C SER A 69 0.36 -18.37 1.64
N HIS A 70 -0.27 -17.19 1.60
CA HIS A 70 -0.72 -16.57 0.36
C HIS A 70 -0.38 -15.07 0.36
N VAL A 71 0.25 -14.59 -0.70
CA VAL A 71 0.63 -13.19 -0.90
C VAL A 71 -0.13 -12.60 -2.07
N PHE A 72 -0.79 -11.47 -1.87
CA PHE A 72 -1.51 -10.73 -2.90
C PHE A 72 -0.77 -9.42 -3.21
N ASP A 73 -0.28 -9.30 -4.44
CA ASP A 73 0.51 -8.16 -4.90
C ASP A 73 -0.34 -7.20 -5.74
N LEU A 74 -0.72 -6.07 -5.14
CA LEU A 74 -1.56 -5.03 -5.77
C LEU A 74 -0.78 -4.04 -6.65
N ARG A 75 0.54 -4.24 -6.79
CA ARG A 75 1.41 -3.33 -7.55
C ARG A 75 1.19 -3.46 -9.05
N SER A 76 1.31 -2.33 -9.74
CA SER A 76 1.35 -2.32 -11.20
C SER A 76 2.62 -2.97 -11.73
N LYS A 77 2.63 -3.36 -13.02
CA LYS A 77 3.82 -3.97 -13.64
C LYS A 77 5.10 -3.14 -13.46
N PRO A 78 5.11 -1.81 -13.70
CA PRO A 78 6.32 -1.00 -13.52
C PRO A 78 6.83 -0.96 -12.06
N GLU A 79 5.92 -1.03 -11.07
CA GLU A 79 6.31 -1.08 -9.66
C GLU A 79 6.91 -2.43 -9.28
N VAL A 80 6.36 -3.53 -9.79
CA VAL A 80 6.94 -4.86 -9.64
C VAL A 80 8.34 -4.90 -10.27
N ASP A 81 8.46 -4.44 -11.51
CA ASP A 81 9.74 -4.41 -12.25
C ASP A 81 10.78 -3.51 -11.53
N LYS A 82 10.36 -2.39 -10.95
CA LYS A 82 11.23 -1.52 -10.14
C LYS A 82 11.66 -2.17 -8.82
N GLY A 83 10.77 -2.89 -8.14
CA GLY A 83 11.09 -3.62 -6.91
C GLY A 83 12.24 -4.61 -7.14
N TRP A 84 12.22 -5.32 -8.26
CA TRP A 84 13.29 -6.26 -8.63
C TRP A 84 14.65 -5.59 -8.86
N LYS A 85 14.67 -4.36 -9.37
CA LYS A 85 15.91 -3.59 -9.54
C LYS A 85 16.58 -3.21 -8.21
N GLY A 86 15.90 -3.35 -7.07
CA GLY A 86 16.46 -3.05 -5.73
C GLY A 86 16.99 -4.28 -4.98
N VAL A 87 16.75 -5.49 -5.51
CA VAL A 87 17.29 -6.77 -4.99
C VAL A 87 18.68 -7.03 -5.58
N THR A 88 19.09 -6.21 -6.54
CA THR A 88 20.46 -6.15 -7.01
C THR A 88 21.34 -5.45 -5.96
N GLY A 89 21.99 -6.23 -5.11
CA GLY A 89 23.44 -6.15 -5.23
C GLY A 89 23.71 -6.50 -6.69
N GLU A 90 24.41 -5.66 -7.42
CA GLU A 90 25.12 -6.18 -8.58
C GLU A 90 25.72 -7.50 -8.12
N ALA A 91 25.41 -8.61 -8.78
CA ALA A 91 26.39 -9.68 -8.75
C ALA A 91 27.69 -8.96 -9.11
N GLU A 92 28.76 -9.11 -8.33
CA GLU A 92 30.07 -8.50 -8.63
C GLU A 92 30.56 -8.85 -10.06
N ASN A 93 29.81 -9.69 -10.78
CA ASN A 93 30.03 -10.24 -12.09
C ASN A 93 29.20 -9.56 -13.22
N GLY A 94 28.27 -8.64 -12.94
CA GLY A 94 27.58 -7.83 -13.98
C GLY A 94 26.77 -8.61 -15.03
N ASP A 95 26.38 -9.85 -14.74
CA ASP A 95 25.92 -10.84 -15.72
C ASP A 95 24.39 -10.88 -15.94
N GLY A 96 23.63 -9.94 -15.39
CA GLY A 96 22.23 -9.71 -15.78
C GLY A 96 21.27 -10.89 -15.57
N LYS A 97 21.61 -11.85 -14.70
CA LYS A 97 20.78 -13.04 -14.46
C LYS A 97 19.47 -12.68 -13.77
N ASP A 98 18.40 -13.30 -14.23
CA ASP A 98 17.06 -13.13 -13.69
C ASP A 98 16.92 -13.81 -12.32
N VAL A 99 17.02 -13.01 -11.26
CA VAL A 99 16.91 -13.47 -9.86
C VAL A 99 15.47 -13.81 -9.44
N ARG A 100 14.46 -13.49 -10.27
CA ARG A 100 13.05 -13.75 -9.94
C ARG A 100 12.77 -15.24 -9.77
N ALA A 101 13.43 -16.07 -10.58
CA ALA A 101 13.27 -17.52 -10.50
C ALA A 101 13.66 -18.05 -9.11
N GLY A 102 14.84 -17.67 -8.59
CA GLY A 102 15.30 -18.09 -7.27
C GLY A 102 14.45 -17.53 -6.13
N TRP A 103 13.98 -16.29 -6.26
CA TRP A 103 13.07 -15.70 -5.26
C TRP A 103 11.72 -16.43 -5.22
N GLU A 104 11.14 -16.76 -6.38
CA GLU A 104 9.88 -17.50 -6.46
C GLU A 104 10.03 -18.93 -5.98
N GLU A 105 11.18 -19.56 -6.24
CA GLU A 105 11.52 -20.89 -5.74
C GLU A 105 11.62 -20.88 -4.21
N SER A 106 12.40 -19.95 -3.61
CA SER A 106 12.51 -19.82 -2.15
C SER A 106 11.15 -19.61 -1.47
N MET A 107 10.26 -18.81 -2.07
CA MET A 107 8.90 -18.60 -1.57
C MET A 107 8.06 -19.89 -1.64
N LYS A 108 8.12 -20.61 -2.77
CA LYS A 108 7.37 -21.86 -2.97
C LYS A 108 7.89 -23.00 -2.08
N GLU A 109 9.19 -23.10 -1.87
CA GLU A 109 9.83 -24.11 -1.02
C GLU A 109 9.32 -24.08 0.42
N VAL A 110 9.06 -22.89 0.96
CA VAL A 110 8.51 -22.73 2.30
C VAL A 110 6.98 -22.86 2.35
N GLY A 111 6.31 -23.09 1.22
CA GLY A 111 4.86 -23.25 1.15
C GLY A 111 4.07 -21.94 1.02
N VAL A 112 4.71 -20.86 0.57
CA VAL A 112 4.05 -19.58 0.29
C VAL A 112 3.76 -19.46 -1.22
N SER A 113 2.56 -19.01 -1.55
CA SER A 113 2.15 -18.71 -2.92
C SER A 113 1.97 -17.21 -3.13
N ARG A 114 2.09 -16.74 -4.37
CA ARG A 114 1.85 -15.34 -4.75
C ARG A 114 0.83 -15.25 -5.88
N VAL A 115 -0.14 -14.38 -5.71
CA VAL A 115 -1.08 -13.93 -6.73
C VAL A 115 -0.76 -12.48 -7.06
N TRP A 116 -0.34 -12.23 -8.31
CA TRP A 116 -0.22 -10.87 -8.82
C TRP A 116 -1.57 -10.39 -9.31
N CYS A 117 -2.18 -9.45 -8.59
CA CYS A 117 -3.50 -8.92 -8.86
C CYS A 117 -3.43 -7.38 -8.85
N PRO A 118 -2.85 -6.76 -9.90
CA PRO A 118 -2.63 -5.33 -9.94
C PRO A 118 -3.96 -4.55 -9.89
N VAL A 119 -4.02 -3.51 -9.07
CA VAL A 119 -5.14 -2.54 -9.15
C VAL A 119 -5.06 -1.73 -10.46
N PHE A 120 -3.84 -1.47 -10.93
CA PHE A 120 -3.59 -0.78 -12.21
C PHE A 120 -2.66 -1.66 -13.05
N ASN A 121 -3.16 -2.21 -14.17
CA ASN A 121 -2.41 -3.11 -15.05
C ASN A 121 -1.14 -2.44 -15.61
N GLU A 122 -1.37 -1.36 -16.33
CA GLU A 122 -0.35 -0.42 -16.79
C GLU A 122 -0.66 0.88 -16.08
N ALA A 123 0.08 1.19 -15.01
CA ALA A 123 0.00 2.54 -14.48
C ALA A 123 0.65 3.45 -15.52
N ASP A 124 -0.13 4.41 -16.02
CA ASP A 124 0.40 5.48 -16.84
C ASP A 124 1.34 6.31 -15.95
N TYR A 125 2.63 6.02 -16.09
CA TYR A 125 3.74 6.75 -15.45
C TYR A 125 4.18 7.93 -16.31
N SER A 126 3.31 8.40 -17.22
CA SER A 126 3.55 9.62 -17.94
C SER A 126 3.85 10.76 -16.96
N PRO A 127 4.74 11.67 -17.36
CA PRO A 127 4.94 12.96 -16.71
C PRO A 127 3.64 13.62 -16.21
N GLU A 128 2.58 13.57 -17.02
CA GLU A 128 1.26 14.13 -16.72
C GLU A 128 0.59 13.47 -15.51
N ARG A 129 0.57 12.14 -15.47
CA ARG A 129 -0.06 11.40 -14.37
C ARG A 129 0.71 11.50 -13.07
N LEU A 130 2.05 11.51 -13.15
CA LEU A 130 2.89 11.75 -11.99
C LEU A 130 2.66 13.15 -11.43
N ALA A 131 2.53 14.14 -12.31
CA ALA A 131 2.19 15.50 -11.95
C ALA A 131 0.84 15.61 -11.23
N GLU A 132 -0.22 15.02 -11.80
CA GLU A 132 -1.54 14.94 -11.20
C GLU A 132 -1.50 14.33 -9.79
N ARG A 133 -0.77 13.21 -9.63
CA ARG A 133 -0.62 12.55 -8.33
C ARG A 133 0.10 13.42 -7.32
N TYR A 134 1.17 14.09 -7.71
CA TYR A 134 1.92 14.98 -6.80
C TYR A 134 1.02 16.11 -6.31
N MET A 135 0.26 16.73 -7.22
CA MET A 135 -0.69 17.78 -6.85
C MET A 135 -1.78 17.29 -5.90
N LYS A 136 -2.38 16.12 -6.17
CA LYS A 136 -3.40 15.52 -5.30
C LYS A 136 -2.88 15.24 -3.88
N TYR A 137 -1.66 14.71 -3.74
CA TYR A 137 -1.14 14.28 -2.44
C TYR A 137 -0.39 15.35 -1.63
N MET A 138 0.14 16.38 -2.29
CA MET A 138 0.86 17.48 -1.63
C MET A 138 -0.05 18.58 -1.07
N GLY A 139 -1.34 18.56 -1.44
CA GLY A 139 -2.36 19.47 -0.93
C GLY A 139 -2.48 19.44 0.60
N GLU A 140 -2.99 20.53 1.18
CA GLU A 140 -3.24 20.62 2.63
C GLU A 140 -4.51 19.86 3.02
N SER A 141 -5.56 19.93 2.18
CA SER A 141 -6.80 19.19 2.39
C SER A 141 -6.62 17.68 2.18
N THR A 142 -7.62 16.90 2.57
CA THR A 142 -7.68 15.46 2.34
C THR A 142 -8.33 15.11 1.00
N ASP A 143 -8.93 16.07 0.30
CA ASP A 143 -9.73 15.84 -0.91
C ASP A 143 -8.94 15.13 -2.00
N GLY A 144 -7.67 15.53 -2.22
CA GLY A 144 -6.83 14.89 -3.21
C GLY A 144 -6.51 13.42 -2.88
N PHE A 145 -6.42 13.07 -1.59
CA PHE A 145 -6.32 11.67 -1.15
C PHE A 145 -7.63 10.92 -1.38
N VAL A 146 -8.77 11.52 -1.03
CA VAL A 146 -10.10 10.90 -1.22
C VAL A 146 -10.35 10.63 -2.70
N GLN A 147 -10.01 11.58 -3.59
CA GLN A 147 -10.06 11.37 -5.03
C GLN A 147 -9.14 10.24 -5.50
N ALA A 148 -7.91 10.17 -4.98
CA ALA A 148 -7.02 9.07 -5.32
C ALA A 148 -7.52 7.71 -4.82
N TYR A 149 -8.20 7.66 -3.68
CA TYR A 149 -8.84 6.44 -3.17
C TYR A 149 -10.06 6.04 -3.98
N ARG A 150 -10.84 7.02 -4.43
CA ARG A 150 -11.90 6.80 -5.41
C ARG A 150 -11.34 6.19 -6.70
N ASP A 151 -10.25 6.74 -7.22
CA ASP A 151 -9.57 6.23 -8.43
C ASP A 151 -9.11 4.77 -8.22
N ILE A 152 -8.60 4.42 -7.04
CA ILE A 152 -8.26 3.03 -6.67
C ILE A 152 -9.51 2.14 -6.72
N LEU A 153 -10.60 2.52 -6.04
CA LEU A 153 -11.83 1.73 -5.97
C LEU A 153 -12.44 1.47 -7.35
N MET A 154 -12.39 2.46 -8.25
CA MET A 154 -12.89 2.31 -9.62
C MET A 154 -12.14 1.24 -10.44
N HIS A 155 -10.88 0.93 -10.10
CA HIS A 155 -10.05 -0.02 -10.84
C HIS A 155 -9.76 -1.32 -10.06
N ALA A 156 -10.04 -1.33 -8.75
CA ALA A 156 -9.65 -2.43 -7.87
C ALA A 156 -10.52 -3.68 -7.99
N GLY A 157 -11.65 -3.64 -8.71
CA GLY A 157 -12.64 -4.73 -8.80
C GLY A 157 -12.04 -6.12 -8.97
N PRO A 158 -11.29 -6.40 -10.07
CA PRO A 158 -10.67 -7.71 -10.28
C PRO A 158 -9.67 -8.10 -9.19
N ALA A 159 -8.87 -7.13 -8.71
CA ALA A 159 -7.84 -7.38 -7.70
C ALA A 159 -8.43 -7.72 -6.34
N PHE A 160 -9.42 -6.95 -5.89
CA PHE A 160 -10.11 -7.17 -4.62
C PHE A 160 -10.94 -8.44 -4.68
N ALA A 161 -11.60 -8.73 -5.81
CA ALA A 161 -12.35 -9.97 -5.99
C ALA A 161 -11.47 -11.22 -5.82
N ALA A 162 -10.25 -11.22 -6.35
CA ALA A 162 -9.31 -12.34 -6.16
C ALA A 162 -9.01 -12.59 -4.67
N ILE A 163 -8.77 -11.52 -3.90
CA ILE A 163 -8.48 -11.62 -2.46
C ILE A 163 -9.74 -12.05 -1.69
N LEU A 164 -10.87 -11.39 -1.95
CA LEU A 164 -12.14 -11.65 -1.26
C LEU A 164 -12.60 -13.10 -1.49
N ARG A 165 -12.45 -13.64 -2.71
CA ARG A 165 -12.77 -15.05 -2.99
C ARG A 165 -11.82 -16.01 -2.30
N TYR A 166 -10.53 -15.69 -2.18
CA TYR A 166 -9.62 -16.50 -1.37
C TYR A 166 -10.09 -16.54 0.09
N LEU A 167 -10.39 -15.38 0.68
CA LEU A 167 -10.86 -15.26 2.06
C LEU A 167 -12.22 -15.98 2.29
N ALA A 168 -13.13 -15.92 1.31
CA ALA A 168 -14.42 -16.61 1.33
C ALA A 168 -14.28 -18.14 1.30
N ASN A 169 -13.21 -18.66 0.70
CA ASN A 169 -12.94 -20.10 0.57
C ASN A 169 -12.04 -20.66 1.69
N LEU A 170 -11.67 -19.85 2.68
CA LEU A 170 -10.93 -20.32 3.84
C LEU A 170 -11.72 -21.36 4.64
N PRO A 171 -11.02 -22.29 5.34
CA PRO A 171 -11.65 -23.13 6.34
C PRO A 171 -12.24 -22.26 7.45
N ARG A 172 -13.27 -22.79 8.11
CA ARG A 172 -13.87 -22.13 9.27
C ARG A 172 -12.82 -21.98 10.39
N PRO A 173 -12.98 -20.99 11.28
CA PRO A 173 -12.17 -20.90 12.49
C PRO A 173 -12.20 -22.23 13.25
N GLY A 174 -11.04 -22.85 13.50
CA GLY A 174 -10.92 -24.14 14.20
C GLY A 174 -10.89 -25.39 13.30
N ASP A 175 -11.26 -25.29 12.02
CA ASP A 175 -11.28 -26.41 11.07
C ASP A 175 -10.00 -26.46 10.19
N GLU A 176 -8.92 -25.81 10.61
CA GLU A 176 -7.78 -25.54 9.73
C GLU A 176 -6.89 -26.76 9.41
N ASP A 177 -7.08 -27.93 10.02
CA ASP A 177 -6.21 -29.13 9.84
C ASP A 177 -4.70 -28.79 9.87
N MET A 178 -4.28 -27.89 10.78
CA MET A 178 -2.90 -27.37 10.88
C MET A 178 -2.41 -26.55 9.67
N ARG A 179 -3.27 -26.24 8.69
CA ARG A 179 -2.92 -25.46 7.51
C ARG A 179 -2.78 -23.98 7.86
N LYS A 180 -1.69 -23.39 7.40
CA LYS A 180 -1.46 -21.94 7.44
C LYS A 180 -2.31 -21.29 6.35
N VAL A 181 -3.09 -20.28 6.71
CA VAL A 181 -4.10 -19.64 5.83
C VAL A 181 -3.93 -18.14 5.69
N GLY A 182 -2.93 -17.56 6.36
CA GLY A 182 -2.69 -16.12 6.38
C GLY A 182 -2.51 -15.56 4.97
N ALA A 183 -3.27 -14.52 4.67
CA ALA A 183 -3.16 -13.71 3.47
C ALA A 183 -2.35 -12.45 3.78
N LEU A 184 -1.25 -12.25 3.06
CA LEU A 184 -0.50 -11.00 3.07
C LEU A 184 -0.90 -10.15 1.87
N ILE A 185 -1.62 -9.06 2.11
CA ILE A 185 -2.03 -8.11 1.07
C ILE A 185 -1.07 -6.93 1.10
N HIS A 186 -0.39 -6.67 -0.02
CA HIS A 186 0.57 -5.58 -0.07
C HIS A 186 0.45 -4.75 -1.36
N CYS A 187 1.05 -3.55 -1.30
CA CYS A 187 1.36 -2.75 -2.48
C CYS A 187 2.80 -2.28 -2.37
N THR A 188 3.14 -1.05 -2.76
CA THR A 188 4.51 -0.53 -2.62
C THR A 188 4.85 -0.19 -1.17
N ALA A 189 4.00 0.61 -0.51
CA ALA A 189 4.20 1.02 0.88
C ALA A 189 3.25 0.31 1.87
N GLY A 190 2.30 -0.48 1.37
CA GLY A 190 1.24 -1.05 2.20
C GLY A 190 0.27 -0.02 2.75
N LYS A 191 0.17 1.15 2.09
CA LYS A 191 -0.59 2.31 2.56
C LYS A 191 -1.90 2.50 1.79
N ASP A 192 -1.84 2.99 0.55
CA ASP A 192 -3.03 3.45 -0.17
C ASP A 192 -3.93 2.31 -0.68
N ARG A 193 -3.47 1.54 -1.69
CA ARG A 193 -4.24 0.41 -2.26
C ARG A 193 -4.57 -0.65 -1.22
N THR A 194 -3.58 -0.97 -0.39
CA THR A 194 -3.74 -1.92 0.72
C THR A 194 -4.70 -1.35 1.76
N GLY A 195 -4.53 -0.11 2.21
CA GLY A 195 -5.40 0.49 3.21
C GLY A 195 -6.85 0.59 2.77
N ILE A 196 -7.10 0.91 1.50
CA ILE A 196 -8.46 0.93 0.95
C ILE A 196 -9.06 -0.47 0.85
N PHE A 197 -8.28 -1.49 0.49
CA PHE A 197 -8.76 -2.88 0.58
C PHE A 197 -9.24 -3.22 2.00
N PHE A 198 -8.41 -2.95 3.00
CA PHE A 198 -8.75 -3.21 4.40
C PHE A 198 -9.92 -2.36 4.89
N ALA A 199 -10.03 -1.11 4.46
CA ALA A 199 -11.14 -0.23 4.81
C ALA A 199 -12.48 -0.78 4.29
N ILE A 200 -12.52 -1.25 3.04
CA ILE A 200 -13.70 -1.87 2.44
C ILE A 200 -14.03 -3.18 3.16
N LEU A 201 -13.04 -4.05 3.41
CA LEU A 201 -13.23 -5.32 4.10
C LEU A 201 -13.78 -5.10 5.53
N PHE A 202 -13.13 -4.26 6.33
CA PHE A 202 -13.52 -4.02 7.71
C PHE A 202 -14.85 -3.26 7.83
N SER A 203 -15.13 -2.33 6.92
CA SER A 203 -16.44 -1.67 6.85
C SER A 203 -17.53 -2.69 6.53
N PHE A 204 -17.30 -3.59 5.57
CA PHE A 204 -18.21 -4.70 5.29
C PHE A 204 -18.42 -5.57 6.52
N LEU A 205 -17.36 -5.97 7.23
CA LEU A 205 -17.43 -6.80 8.44
C LEU A 205 -18.07 -6.10 9.65
N GLY A 206 -18.36 -4.79 9.57
CA GLY A 206 -19.04 -4.04 10.62
C GLY A 206 -18.11 -3.41 11.67
N VAL A 207 -16.82 -3.29 11.38
CA VAL A 207 -15.86 -2.56 12.22
C VAL A 207 -16.14 -1.06 12.13
N SER A 208 -16.05 -0.34 13.25
CA SER A 208 -16.32 1.10 13.26
C SER A 208 -15.32 1.89 12.41
N ASN A 209 -15.78 2.98 11.78
CA ASN A 209 -14.92 3.86 10.98
C ASN A 209 -13.72 4.39 11.76
N SER A 210 -13.87 4.63 13.07
CA SER A 210 -12.79 5.07 13.94
C SER A 210 -11.68 4.01 14.07
N ALA A 211 -12.06 2.76 14.31
CA ALA A 211 -11.11 1.66 14.41
C ALA A 211 -10.42 1.37 13.07
N ILE A 212 -11.14 1.49 11.95
CA ILE A 212 -10.57 1.39 10.59
C ILE A 212 -9.54 2.49 10.34
N ALA A 213 -9.88 3.74 10.68
CA ALA A 213 -8.97 4.87 10.50
C ALA A 213 -7.71 4.73 11.39
N GLU A 214 -7.85 4.22 12.61
CA GLU A 214 -6.73 3.97 13.52
C GLU A 214 -5.81 2.86 13.01
N GLU A 215 -6.36 1.73 12.53
CA GLU A 215 -5.57 0.67 11.90
C GLU A 215 -4.79 1.19 10.69
N TYR A 216 -5.45 1.98 9.84
CA TYR A 216 -4.81 2.62 8.70
C TYR A 216 -3.64 3.51 9.14
N ASN A 217 -3.84 4.30 10.21
CA ASN A 217 -2.88 5.25 10.74
C ASN A 217 -1.63 4.59 11.34
N LEU A 218 -1.70 3.32 11.78
CA LEU A 218 -0.50 2.56 12.18
C LEU A 218 0.59 2.55 11.11
N THR A 219 0.25 2.78 9.84
CA THR A 219 1.23 2.97 8.76
C THR A 219 2.20 4.13 9.01
N GLU A 220 1.81 5.16 9.77
CA GLU A 220 2.70 6.23 10.26
C GLU A 220 3.90 5.67 11.03
N LEU A 221 3.63 4.74 11.96
CA LEU A 221 4.64 4.06 12.76
C LEU A 221 5.41 3.06 11.90
N GLY A 222 4.70 2.23 11.13
CA GLY A 222 5.27 1.16 10.31
C GLY A 222 6.25 1.64 9.22
N LEU A 223 6.13 2.89 8.78
CA LEU A 223 7.03 3.53 7.81
C LEU A 223 7.85 4.69 8.41
N GLY A 224 7.75 4.93 9.73
CA GLY A 224 8.33 6.10 10.39
C GLY A 224 9.81 6.29 10.10
N HIS A 225 10.58 5.20 10.19
CA HIS A 225 12.03 5.18 9.94
C HIS A 225 12.42 5.49 8.49
N MET A 226 11.50 5.32 7.53
CA MET A 226 11.75 5.59 6.11
C MET A 226 11.34 7.00 5.70
N ARG A 227 10.63 7.74 6.54
CA ARG A 227 9.96 9.00 6.15
C ARG A 227 10.94 10.03 5.62
N ASP A 228 12.01 10.28 6.36
CA ASP A 228 13.00 11.28 5.99
C ASP A 228 13.77 10.87 4.73
N GLU A 229 14.07 9.58 4.59
CA GLU A 229 14.74 9.04 3.41
C GLU A 229 13.86 9.15 2.15
N ILE A 230 12.58 8.79 2.25
CA ILE A 230 11.61 8.95 1.16
C ILE A 230 11.43 10.42 0.83
N ALA A 231 11.32 11.28 1.85
CA ALA A 231 11.16 12.71 1.65
C ALA A 231 12.37 13.32 0.93
N GLY A 232 13.60 12.97 1.34
CA GLY A 232 14.82 13.40 0.68
C GLY A 232 14.88 12.96 -0.79
N ARG A 233 14.52 11.71 -1.09
CA ARG A 233 14.46 11.20 -2.47
C ARG A 233 13.43 11.93 -3.33
N VAL A 234 12.25 12.21 -2.80
CA VAL A 234 11.22 12.98 -3.52
C VAL A 234 11.66 14.42 -3.72
N MET A 235 12.28 15.06 -2.74
CA MET A 235 12.78 16.44 -2.85
C MET A 235 13.86 16.59 -3.91
N GLN A 236 14.64 15.53 -4.19
CA GLN A 236 15.61 15.50 -5.28
C GLN A 236 14.97 15.18 -6.65
N SER A 237 13.68 14.84 -6.69
CA SER A 237 13.02 14.48 -7.94
C SER A 237 12.77 15.72 -8.82
N PRO A 238 12.82 15.58 -10.15
CA PRO A 238 12.46 16.65 -11.07
C PRO A 238 11.03 17.17 -10.84
N GLY A 239 10.09 16.30 -10.47
CA GLY A 239 8.71 16.69 -10.17
C GLY A 239 8.62 17.63 -8.96
N PHE A 240 9.40 17.37 -7.91
CA PHE A 240 9.45 18.29 -6.76
C PHE A 240 10.10 19.62 -7.12
N ARG A 241 11.17 19.61 -7.92
CA ARG A 241 11.83 20.85 -8.37
C ARG A 241 10.83 21.78 -9.07
N THR A 242 10.01 21.23 -9.97
CA THR A 242 8.98 22.00 -10.66
C THR A 242 7.89 22.49 -9.72
N TYR A 243 7.48 21.65 -8.75
CA TYR A 243 6.57 22.06 -7.69
C TYR A 243 7.11 23.25 -6.88
N ALA A 244 8.41 23.23 -6.54
CA ALA A 244 9.03 24.31 -5.78
C ALA A 244 9.13 25.61 -6.59
N LEU A 245 9.48 25.52 -7.88
CA LEU A 245 9.59 26.69 -8.76
C LEU A 245 8.27 27.42 -8.98
N SER A 246 7.15 26.70 -9.06
CA SER A 246 5.83 27.34 -9.20
C SER A 246 5.37 28.04 -7.91
N GLN A 247 5.71 27.50 -6.73
CA GLN A 247 5.48 28.16 -5.44
C GLN A 247 6.24 29.50 -5.37
N MET A 248 7.48 29.55 -5.86
CA MET A 248 8.26 30.79 -5.94
C MET A 248 7.63 31.83 -6.87
N ALA A 249 7.00 31.39 -7.96
CA ALA A 249 6.38 32.28 -8.94
C ALA A 249 5.02 32.85 -8.49
N GLY A 250 4.50 32.43 -7.31
CA GLY A 250 3.16 32.78 -6.85
C GLY A 250 2.04 32.32 -7.80
N LYS A 251 2.35 31.37 -8.69
CA LYS A 251 1.41 30.81 -9.66
C LYS A 251 0.78 29.55 -9.09
N GLU A 252 -0.54 29.39 -9.27
CA GLU A 252 -1.14 28.08 -9.08
C GLU A 252 -0.49 27.08 -10.04
N LEU A 253 -0.03 25.95 -9.51
CA LEU A 253 0.35 24.82 -10.34
C LEU A 253 -0.89 24.30 -11.05
N ASN A 254 -0.79 24.09 -12.36
CA ASN A 254 -1.66 23.16 -13.07
C ASN A 254 -0.85 21.90 -13.44
N ALA A 255 -1.54 20.80 -13.71
CA ALA A 255 -0.91 19.52 -14.01
C ALA A 255 -0.05 19.58 -15.28
N GLU A 256 -0.46 20.40 -16.27
CA GLU A 256 0.22 20.57 -17.56
C GLU A 256 1.65 21.12 -17.40
N HIS A 257 1.85 22.21 -16.64
CA HIS A 257 3.18 22.79 -16.44
C HIS A 257 4.13 21.84 -15.70
N LEU A 258 3.61 21.03 -14.78
CA LEU A 258 4.41 20.04 -14.04
C LEU A 258 4.79 18.85 -14.94
N ALA A 259 3.88 18.47 -15.84
CA ALA A 259 4.11 17.44 -16.84
C ALA A 259 5.19 17.81 -17.86
N ASP A 260 5.14 19.03 -18.41
CA ASP A 260 6.14 19.52 -19.37
C ASP A 260 7.57 19.54 -18.82
N ALA A 261 7.71 19.84 -17.52
CA ALA A 261 9.00 19.81 -16.85
C ALA A 261 9.51 18.38 -16.58
N LEU A 262 8.60 17.45 -16.30
CA LEU A 262 8.91 16.03 -16.19
C LEU A 262 9.31 15.44 -17.55
N LYS A 263 8.71 15.89 -18.66
CA LYS A 263 9.07 15.55 -20.06
C LYS A 263 10.43 16.10 -20.49
N SER A 264 10.68 17.40 -20.27
CA SER A 264 11.91 18.08 -20.72
C SER A 264 13.19 17.47 -20.14
N ASN A 265 13.08 16.81 -18.97
CA ASN A 265 14.17 16.08 -18.34
C ASN A 265 14.36 14.65 -18.88
N ALA A 266 13.30 13.98 -19.38
CA ALA A 266 13.41 12.67 -20.02
C ALA A 266 14.22 12.74 -21.33
N ASP A 267 14.19 13.89 -22.01
CA ASP A 267 14.92 14.16 -23.25
C ASP A 267 16.37 14.67 -23.03
N GLY A 268 16.84 14.72 -21.77
CA GLY A 268 18.21 15.11 -21.43
C GLY A 268 18.57 16.58 -21.70
N ARG A 269 17.58 17.46 -21.95
CA ARG A 269 17.80 18.89 -22.21
C ARG A 269 17.62 19.72 -20.93
N THR A 270 18.63 19.77 -20.08
CA THR A 270 18.68 20.78 -19.01
C THR A 270 19.34 22.05 -19.52
N ASN A 271 18.61 22.86 -20.30
CA ASN A 271 18.98 24.26 -20.51
C ASN A 271 18.19 25.12 -19.53
N GLY A 272 18.80 25.45 -18.39
CA GLY A 272 18.25 26.42 -17.45
C GLY A 272 19.29 26.77 -16.39
N ALA A 273 19.42 28.06 -16.09
CA ALA A 273 20.27 28.55 -15.02
C ALA A 273 20.00 27.81 -13.70
N GLU A 274 21.04 27.61 -12.86
CA GLU A 274 20.89 27.14 -11.49
C GLU A 274 20.05 28.14 -10.69
N VAL A 275 18.72 27.96 -10.72
CA VAL A 275 17.80 28.69 -9.86
C VAL A 275 17.95 28.13 -8.46
N VAL A 276 18.50 28.93 -7.55
CA VAL A 276 18.57 28.61 -6.12
C VAL A 276 17.17 28.71 -5.54
N ILE A 277 16.66 27.61 -4.98
CA ILE A 277 15.35 27.56 -4.33
C ILE A 277 15.52 28.06 -2.88
N PRO A 278 14.75 29.08 -2.43
CA PRO A 278 14.82 29.57 -1.06
C PRO A 278 14.52 28.48 -0.02
N GLU A 279 15.18 28.56 1.13
CA GLU A 279 15.04 27.58 2.23
C GLU A 279 13.59 27.46 2.73
N GLU A 280 12.86 28.57 2.81
CA GLU A 280 11.44 28.58 3.20
C GLU A 280 10.57 27.75 2.24
N VAL A 281 10.85 27.80 0.95
CA VAL A 281 10.12 27.04 -0.08
C VAL A 281 10.47 25.55 0.02
N LEU A 282 11.74 25.24 0.27
CA LEU A 282 12.19 23.86 0.52
C LEU A 282 11.53 23.27 1.77
N GLU A 283 11.41 24.04 2.85
CA GLU A 283 10.77 23.60 4.10
C GLU A 283 9.26 23.43 3.94
N LYS A 284 8.58 24.35 3.23
CA LYS A 284 7.17 24.19 2.86
C LYS A 284 6.96 22.94 1.99
N GLY A 285 7.84 22.73 1.02
CA GLY A 285 7.81 21.56 0.15
C GLY A 285 8.10 20.26 0.91
N ARG A 286 9.05 20.25 1.84
CA ARG A 286 9.34 19.10 2.71
C ARG A 286 8.11 18.70 3.51
N ARG A 287 7.40 19.66 4.11
CA ARG A 287 6.12 19.42 4.80
C ARG A 287 5.05 18.83 3.86
N ALA A 288 4.99 19.30 2.61
CA ALA A 288 4.07 18.76 1.61
C ALA A 288 4.40 17.31 1.22
N VAL A 289 5.68 16.99 1.05
CA VAL A 289 6.16 15.63 0.79
C VAL A 289 5.87 14.71 1.98
N LEU A 290 6.08 15.18 3.21
CA LEU A 290 5.77 14.40 4.42
C LEU A 290 4.27 14.07 4.51
N ARG A 291 3.38 14.99 4.11
CA ARG A 291 1.94 14.67 3.97
C ARG A 291 1.70 13.57 2.94
N MET A 292 2.38 13.60 1.80
CA MET A 292 2.25 12.58 0.76
C MET A 292 2.64 11.18 1.25
N VAL A 293 3.70 11.05 2.06
CA VAL A 293 4.11 9.73 2.58
C VAL A 293 3.31 9.30 3.83
N GLY A 294 2.53 10.21 4.43
CA GLY A 294 1.67 9.92 5.58
C GLY A 294 0.34 9.21 5.28
N ALA A 295 -0.22 8.64 6.34
CA ALA A 295 -1.45 7.88 6.48
C ALA A 295 -2.40 8.56 7.49
N ARG A 296 -2.88 9.76 7.12
CA ARG A 296 -3.81 10.56 7.94
C ARG A 296 -5.16 9.86 8.14
N ARG A 297 -5.67 9.85 9.38
CA ARG A 297 -7.00 9.29 9.71
C ARG A 297 -8.12 10.00 8.95
N GLU A 298 -8.00 11.31 8.80
CA GLU A 298 -8.94 12.19 8.11
C GLU A 298 -9.10 11.79 6.64
N SER A 299 -8.01 11.36 5.98
CA SER A 299 -8.08 10.82 4.62
C SER A 299 -8.87 9.50 4.57
N MET A 300 -8.77 8.66 5.60
CA MET A 300 -9.53 7.40 5.68
C MET A 300 -11.01 7.65 5.98
N PHE A 301 -11.33 8.57 6.89
CA PHE A 301 -12.72 8.98 7.13
C PHE A 301 -13.38 9.50 5.85
N GLY A 302 -12.69 10.37 5.11
CA GLY A 302 -13.19 10.86 3.82
C GLY A 302 -13.39 9.75 2.79
N ALA A 303 -12.53 8.72 2.77
CA ALA A 303 -12.71 7.55 1.89
C ALA A 303 -13.96 6.75 2.26
N LEU A 304 -14.17 6.45 3.54
CA LEU A 304 -15.34 5.69 4.01
C LEU A 304 -16.65 6.44 3.77
N GLU A 305 -16.65 7.76 3.98
CA GLU A 305 -17.80 8.62 3.65
C GLU A 305 -18.07 8.62 2.14
N MET A 306 -17.04 8.74 1.32
CA MET A 306 -17.15 8.69 -0.13
C MET A 306 -17.70 7.34 -0.61
N VAL A 307 -17.28 6.21 -0.01
CA VAL A 307 -17.84 4.90 -0.33
C VAL A 307 -19.34 4.83 -0.06
N GLY A 308 -19.79 5.35 1.08
CA GLY A 308 -21.21 5.42 1.42
C GLY A 308 -22.01 6.31 0.46
N LYS A 309 -21.43 7.41 -0.04
CA LYS A 309 -22.09 8.30 -1.00
C LYS A 309 -22.18 7.72 -2.41
N GLU A 310 -21.11 7.07 -2.89
CA GLU A 310 -21.03 6.63 -4.29
C GLU A 310 -21.57 5.22 -4.54
N TRP A 311 -21.38 4.30 -3.58
CA TRP A 311 -21.85 2.92 -3.70
C TRP A 311 -22.91 2.55 -2.68
N GLY A 312 -23.26 3.44 -1.74
CA GLY A 312 -24.23 3.16 -0.68
C GLY A 312 -23.63 2.41 0.51
N SER A 313 -22.79 1.40 0.28
CA SER A 313 -22.06 0.69 1.33
C SER A 313 -20.84 -0.05 0.78
N ALA A 314 -19.98 -0.54 1.69
CA ALA A 314 -18.89 -1.44 1.33
C ALA A 314 -19.40 -2.77 0.73
N GLU A 315 -20.55 -3.27 1.21
CA GLU A 315 -21.18 -4.48 0.66
C GLU A 315 -21.62 -4.28 -0.79
N GLU A 316 -22.30 -3.17 -1.06
CA GLU A 316 -22.75 -2.83 -2.41
C GLU A 316 -21.58 -2.59 -3.36
N TYR A 317 -20.50 -1.95 -2.88
CA TYR A 317 -19.26 -1.87 -3.65
C TYR A 317 -18.70 -3.26 -3.99
N MET A 318 -18.65 -4.20 -3.03
CA MET A 318 -18.19 -5.57 -3.28
C MET A 318 -19.06 -6.31 -4.30
N LYS A 319 -20.38 -6.12 -4.27
CA LYS A 319 -21.31 -6.73 -5.25
C LYS A 319 -21.12 -6.12 -6.64
N GLN A 320 -21.20 -4.79 -6.74
CA GLN A 320 -21.26 -4.08 -8.02
C GLN A 320 -19.90 -4.01 -8.72
N VAL A 321 -18.81 -3.81 -7.96
CA VAL A 321 -17.47 -3.58 -8.52
C VAL A 321 -16.60 -4.83 -8.47
N CYS A 322 -16.67 -5.61 -7.39
CA CYS A 322 -15.88 -6.85 -7.25
C CYS A 322 -16.63 -8.10 -7.80
N GLY A 323 -17.93 -7.98 -8.08
CA GLY A 323 -18.75 -9.10 -8.58
C GLY A 323 -18.95 -10.21 -7.54
N MET A 324 -18.93 -9.86 -6.25
CA MET A 324 -19.14 -10.80 -5.15
C MET A 324 -20.62 -11.20 -5.07
N GLN A 325 -20.88 -12.49 -4.90
CA GLN A 325 -22.22 -13.05 -4.70
C GLN A 325 -22.58 -13.09 -3.21
N ASP A 326 -23.88 -13.11 -2.89
CA ASP A 326 -24.35 -13.13 -1.49
C ASP A 326 -23.75 -14.29 -0.69
N GLY A 327 -23.69 -15.51 -1.27
CA GLY A 327 -23.06 -16.66 -0.61
C GLY A 327 -21.56 -16.51 -0.35
N GLU A 328 -20.83 -15.77 -1.20
CA GLU A 328 -19.40 -15.47 -0.99
C GLU A 328 -19.24 -14.43 0.14
N LEU A 329 -20.14 -13.45 0.23
CA LEU A 329 -20.16 -12.44 1.30
C LEU A 329 -20.52 -13.07 2.65
N GLU A 330 -21.51 -13.95 2.70
CA GLU A 330 -21.84 -14.74 3.89
C GLU A 330 -20.65 -15.60 4.33
N ALA A 331 -19.95 -16.22 3.38
CA ALA A 331 -18.75 -17.00 3.67
C ALA A 331 -17.62 -16.13 4.24
N LEU A 332 -17.40 -14.93 3.71
CA LEU A 332 -16.45 -13.97 4.28
C LEU A 332 -16.76 -13.66 5.74
N ARG A 333 -18.02 -13.33 6.06
CA ARG A 333 -18.43 -13.04 7.45
C ARG A 333 -18.14 -14.22 8.36
N ARG A 334 -18.60 -15.41 7.96
CA ARG A 334 -18.40 -16.66 8.70
C ARG A 334 -16.92 -16.98 8.94
N ASN A 335 -16.07 -16.69 7.97
CA ASN A 335 -14.66 -17.07 8.05
C ASN A 335 -13.80 -16.04 8.81
N LEU A 336 -14.23 -14.78 8.88
CA LEU A 336 -13.41 -13.67 9.41
C LEU A 336 -13.95 -13.04 10.69
N VAL A 337 -15.20 -13.30 11.06
CA VAL A 337 -15.79 -12.85 12.33
C VAL A 337 -15.92 -14.04 13.26
N VAL A 338 -15.32 -13.93 14.45
CA VAL A 338 -15.40 -14.95 15.50
C VAL A 338 -16.18 -14.39 16.68
N GLU A 339 -17.17 -15.15 17.15
CA GLU A 339 -17.88 -14.84 18.38
C GLU A 339 -16.93 -15.10 19.57
N SER A 340 -16.92 -14.16 20.51
CA SER A 340 -16.05 -14.15 21.69
C SER A 340 -16.48 -15.17 22.75
#